data_AF-A0A844BMI1-F1
#
_entry.id   AF-A0A844BMI1-F1
#
_cell.length_a   1.000
_cell.length_b   1.000
_cell.length_c   1.000
_cell.angle_alpha   90.00
_cell.angle_beta   90.00
_cell.angle_gamma   90.00
#
_symmetry.space_group_name_H-M   'P 1'
#
loop_
_entity.id
_entity.type
_entity.pdbx_description
1 polymer ?
#
loop_
_entity_poly.entity_id
_entity_poly.type
_entity_poly.pdbx_seq_one_letter_code
_entity_poly.pdbx_strand_id
1 'polypeptide(L)'
;MSGLDNYFISEFIQQGQFANELFSDSLNTIRILTMIDPQTDKAFIAAAVFRVGTRLSAPTDNFRRRGLSVAIDLETGQLGKAAMIPHEGIVSWFERHPNTGKLLTGQQMPHWPDIQTNLLDVANYINQRHQIKYVGWDVVVTDQGIQLLEGNSRPGVSLHQVHQPLLVNPKVKAFYRHHQVLN
;
A
#
# COMPACT_ATOMS: atom_id res chain seq x y z
N MET A 1 5.25 -19.38 -27.32
CA MET A 1 4.75 -18.04 -26.94
C MET A 1 4.38 -17.21 -28.18
N SER A 2 3.85 -17.82 -29.25
CA SER A 2 3.33 -17.09 -30.41
C SER A 2 1.92 -16.61 -30.09
N GLY A 3 1.68 -15.29 -30.09
CA GLY A 3 0.36 -14.68 -29.87
C GLY A 3 0.23 -13.72 -28.69
N LEU A 4 1.33 -13.33 -28.02
CA LEU A 4 1.33 -12.27 -27.01
C LEU A 4 1.99 -11.01 -27.60
N ASP A 5 1.22 -9.96 -27.83
CA ASP A 5 1.72 -8.73 -28.47
C ASP A 5 2.17 -7.65 -27.47
N ASN A 6 1.92 -7.82 -26.16
CA ASN A 6 2.29 -6.87 -25.11
C ASN A 6 2.60 -7.59 -23.78
N TYR A 7 3.84 -8.04 -23.60
CA TYR A 7 4.30 -8.65 -22.37
C TYR A 7 5.42 -7.83 -21.74
N PHE A 8 5.41 -7.78 -20.41
CA PHE A 8 6.51 -7.25 -19.61
C PHE A 8 7.08 -8.42 -18.81
N ILE A 9 8.40 -8.61 -18.90
CA ILE A 9 9.13 -9.61 -18.12
C ILE A 9 10.03 -8.84 -17.17
N SER A 10 9.84 -9.07 -15.87
CA SER A 10 10.72 -8.57 -14.82
C SER A 10 11.42 -9.75 -14.14
N GLU A 11 12.37 -9.41 -13.28
CA GLU A 11 12.83 -10.36 -12.27
C GLU A 11 11.67 -10.84 -11.38
N PHE A 12 11.79 -12.06 -10.88
CA PHE A 12 10.86 -12.58 -9.90
C PHE A 12 11.21 -12.00 -8.52
N ILE A 13 10.31 -11.19 -7.98
CA ILE A 13 10.49 -10.54 -6.69
C ILE A 13 10.26 -11.55 -5.56
N GLN A 14 11.23 -11.64 -4.65
CA GLN A 14 11.12 -12.40 -3.41
C GLN A 14 10.98 -11.44 -2.23
N GLN A 15 9.88 -11.58 -1.49
CA GLN A 15 9.70 -10.83 -0.25
C GLN A 15 10.63 -11.33 0.86
N GLY A 16 10.94 -10.45 1.80
CA GLY A 16 11.85 -10.74 2.92
C GLY A 16 11.22 -11.62 4.00
N GLN A 17 12.04 -12.04 4.95
CA GLN A 17 11.64 -12.92 6.06
C GLN A 17 10.45 -12.35 6.84
N PHE A 18 10.40 -11.03 7.08
CA PHE A 18 9.30 -10.38 7.78
C PHE A 18 7.92 -10.70 7.17
N ALA A 19 7.79 -10.56 5.85
CA ALA A 19 6.55 -10.83 5.14
C ALA A 19 6.27 -12.35 5.04
N ASN A 20 7.32 -13.16 4.81
CA ASN A 20 7.20 -14.62 4.76
C ASN A 20 6.70 -15.22 6.07
N GLU A 21 7.15 -14.71 7.21
CA GLU A 21 6.69 -15.17 8.52
C GLU A 21 5.19 -14.92 8.72
N LEU A 22 4.68 -13.81 8.20
CA LEU A 22 3.25 -13.48 8.30
C LEU A 22 2.41 -14.37 7.40
N PHE A 23 2.79 -14.49 6.12
CA PHE A 23 2.15 -15.39 5.16
C PHE A 23 3.00 -15.62 3.90
N SER A 24 3.57 -16.81 3.72
CA SER A 24 4.48 -17.15 2.61
C SER A 24 3.78 -17.50 1.30
N ASP A 25 2.50 -17.86 1.32
CA ASP A 25 1.79 -18.36 0.13
C ASP A 25 1.28 -17.23 -0.78
N SER A 26 1.62 -15.98 -0.48
CA SER A 26 1.40 -14.83 -1.37
C SER A 26 2.54 -13.83 -1.31
N LEU A 27 2.66 -13.02 -2.35
CA LEU A 27 3.42 -11.78 -2.29
C LEU A 27 2.63 -10.74 -1.50
N ASN A 28 3.15 -10.35 -0.34
CA ASN A 28 2.58 -9.33 0.54
C ASN A 28 3.26 -7.99 0.25
N THR A 29 2.46 -6.94 0.10
CA THR A 29 2.94 -5.64 -0.38
C THR A 29 2.44 -4.50 0.50
N ILE A 30 3.18 -3.41 0.52
CA ILE A 30 2.69 -2.15 1.06
C ILE A 30 2.00 -1.39 -0.08
N ARG A 31 0.72 -1.04 0.11
CA ARG A 31 0.04 -0.04 -0.72
C ARG A 31 0.29 1.34 -0.12
N ILE A 32 0.94 2.22 -0.86
CA ILE A 32 1.21 3.60 -0.42
C ILE A 32 0.59 4.57 -1.41
N LEU A 33 -0.26 5.47 -0.92
CA LEU A 33 -0.85 6.53 -1.72
C LEU A 33 -0.03 7.81 -1.56
N THR A 34 0.58 8.29 -2.64
CA THR A 34 1.20 9.61 -2.67
C THR A 34 0.32 10.61 -3.41
N MET A 35 0.38 11.87 -2.96
CA MET A 35 -0.24 13.02 -3.61
C MET A 35 0.75 14.19 -3.64
N ILE A 36 0.53 15.14 -4.54
CA ILE A 36 1.31 16.38 -4.59
C ILE A 36 0.55 17.47 -3.84
N ASP A 37 1.19 18.09 -2.85
CA ASP A 37 0.62 19.22 -2.12
C ASP A 37 0.49 20.44 -3.06
N PRO A 38 -0.73 20.95 -3.32
CA PRO A 38 -0.93 22.07 -4.24
C PRO A 38 -0.26 23.37 -3.83
N GLN A 39 0.10 23.54 -2.55
CA GLN A 39 0.74 24.76 -2.06
C GLN A 39 2.25 24.75 -2.27
N THR A 40 2.88 23.58 -2.17
CA THR A 40 4.34 23.44 -2.21
C THR A 40 4.86 22.75 -3.47
N ASP A 41 3.96 22.15 -4.26
CA ASP A 41 4.25 21.25 -5.38
C ASP A 41 5.21 20.10 -5.00
N LYS A 42 5.16 19.67 -3.73
CA LYS A 42 5.93 18.54 -3.19
C LYS A 42 5.04 17.34 -2.89
N ALA A 43 5.56 16.16 -3.16
CA ALA A 43 4.91 14.91 -2.79
C ALA A 43 4.80 14.76 -1.27
N PHE A 44 3.70 14.11 -0.83
CA PHE A 44 3.52 13.61 0.52
C PHE A 44 2.82 12.25 0.48
N ILE A 45 2.99 11.44 1.52
CA ILE A 45 2.25 10.18 1.70
C ILE A 45 0.90 10.52 2.33
N ALA A 46 -0.17 10.24 1.58
CA ALA A 46 -1.54 10.47 2.00
C ALA A 46 -2.08 9.34 2.89
N ALA A 47 -1.70 8.10 2.59
CA ALA A 47 -2.06 6.92 3.35
C ALA A 47 -1.15 5.73 2.99
N ALA A 48 -1.00 4.79 3.91
CA ALA A 48 -0.29 3.54 3.67
C ALA A 48 -0.98 2.39 4.41
N VAL A 49 -0.99 1.21 3.79
CA VAL A 49 -1.42 -0.03 4.45
C VAL A 49 -0.51 -1.17 3.99
N PHE A 50 -0.26 -2.12 4.88
CA PHE A 50 0.38 -3.37 4.51
C PHE A 50 -0.70 -4.39 4.14
N ARG A 51 -0.64 -4.93 2.93
CA ARG A 51 -1.52 -5.98 2.45
C ARG A 51 -0.86 -7.32 2.72
N VAL A 52 -1.59 -8.18 3.42
CA VAL A 52 -1.12 -9.55 3.73
C VAL A 52 -2.13 -10.53 3.16
N GLY A 53 -1.69 -11.47 2.35
CA GLY A 53 -2.58 -12.48 1.80
C GLY A 53 -3.07 -13.45 2.86
N THR A 54 -4.06 -14.26 2.49
CA THR A 54 -4.57 -15.39 3.26
C THR A 54 -4.67 -16.61 2.34
N ARG A 55 -4.96 -17.80 2.89
CA ARG A 55 -5.23 -18.99 2.07
C ARG A 55 -6.36 -18.80 1.05
N LEU A 56 -7.24 -17.82 1.26
CA LEU A 56 -8.36 -17.53 0.36
C LEU A 56 -8.01 -16.49 -0.73
N SER A 57 -7.00 -15.65 -0.50
CA SER A 57 -6.53 -14.64 -1.47
C SER A 57 -5.30 -15.08 -2.26
N ALA A 58 -4.57 -16.08 -1.77
CA ALA A 58 -3.39 -16.65 -2.39
C ALA A 58 -3.61 -16.96 -3.89
N PRO A 59 -2.60 -16.74 -4.75
CA PRO A 59 -1.24 -16.32 -4.41
C PRO A 59 -1.05 -14.80 -4.25
N THR A 60 -2.14 -14.03 -4.12
CA THR A 60 -2.11 -12.57 -4.02
C THR A 60 -2.55 -12.06 -2.64
N ASP A 61 -2.20 -10.84 -2.30
CA ASP A 61 -2.63 -10.16 -1.06
C ASP A 61 -3.94 -9.35 -1.23
N ASN A 62 -4.73 -9.67 -2.26
CA ASN A 62 -5.86 -8.85 -2.69
C ASN A 62 -6.95 -8.71 -1.61
N PHE A 63 -7.11 -7.49 -1.10
CA PHE A 63 -8.07 -7.13 -0.06
C PHE A 63 -9.54 -7.50 -0.40
N ARG A 64 -9.95 -7.40 -1.68
CA ARG A 64 -11.30 -7.79 -2.12
C ARG A 64 -11.50 -9.31 -2.20
N ARG A 65 -10.42 -10.08 -2.18
CA ARG A 65 -10.42 -11.55 -2.18
C ARG A 65 -10.07 -12.12 -0.81
N ARG A 66 -10.47 -11.43 0.26
CA ARG A 66 -10.21 -11.82 1.67
C ARG A 66 -8.71 -11.80 2.04
N GLY A 67 -7.92 -10.95 1.39
CA GLY A 67 -6.64 -10.50 1.93
C GLY A 67 -6.86 -9.53 3.08
N LEU A 68 -5.85 -9.37 3.92
CA LEU A 68 -5.84 -8.40 5.02
C LEU A 68 -5.33 -7.05 4.54
N SER A 69 -5.91 -5.98 5.08
CA SER A 69 -5.33 -4.64 5.05
C SER A 69 -4.92 -4.26 6.47
N VAL A 70 -3.64 -4.12 6.73
CA VAL A 70 -3.08 -3.74 8.03
C VAL A 70 -2.73 -2.26 7.99
N ALA A 71 -3.26 -1.48 8.92
CA ALA A 71 -2.91 -0.06 9.04
C ALA A 71 -1.39 0.09 9.28
N ILE A 72 -0.79 1.12 8.69
CA ILE A 72 0.58 1.54 9.02
C ILE A 72 0.49 2.96 9.57
N ASP A 73 1.03 3.18 10.76
CA ASP A 73 1.24 4.51 11.27
C ASP A 73 2.28 5.24 10.41
N LEU A 74 1.92 6.37 9.82
CA LEU A 74 2.76 7.02 8.82
C LEU A 74 4.04 7.62 9.41
N GLU A 75 4.05 7.98 10.68
CA GLU A 75 5.21 8.58 11.34
C GLU A 75 6.21 7.51 11.76
N THR A 76 5.72 6.43 12.37
CA THR A 76 6.56 5.43 13.02
C THR A 76 6.78 4.18 12.17
N GLY A 77 5.88 3.88 11.22
CA GLY A 77 5.87 2.62 10.49
C GLY A 77 5.32 1.44 11.29
N GLN A 78 4.73 1.69 12.47
CA GLN A 78 4.17 0.64 13.30
C GLN A 78 2.85 0.10 12.70
N LEU A 79 2.69 -1.22 12.73
CA LEU A 79 1.49 -1.89 12.25
C LEU A 79 0.34 -1.82 13.25
N GLY A 80 -0.84 -1.46 12.76
CA GLY A 80 -2.08 -1.43 13.53
C GLY A 80 -2.89 -2.74 13.45
N LYS A 81 -4.21 -2.62 13.61
CA LYS A 81 -5.13 -3.75 13.40
C LYS A 81 -5.29 -4.03 11.91
N ALA A 82 -5.53 -5.29 11.58
CA ALA A 82 -5.83 -5.73 10.24
C ALA A 82 -7.34 -5.78 10.00
N ALA A 83 -7.78 -5.23 8.88
CA ALA A 83 -9.14 -5.34 8.38
C ALA A 83 -9.22 -6.44 7.31
N MET A 84 -10.35 -7.12 7.23
CA MET A 84 -10.72 -8.02 6.14
C MET A 84 -12.19 -7.81 5.79
N ILE A 85 -12.55 -7.97 4.51
CA ILE A 85 -13.94 -7.97 4.06
C ILE A 85 -14.33 -9.42 3.72
N PRO A 86 -14.91 -10.19 4.67
CA PRO A 86 -15.35 -11.57 4.38
C PRO A 86 -16.59 -11.60 3.48
N HIS A 87 -17.46 -10.60 3.62
CA HIS A 87 -18.71 -10.41 2.89
C HIS A 87 -18.87 -8.91 2.60
N GLU A 88 -19.54 -8.56 1.50
CA GLU A 88 -19.79 -7.15 1.16
C GLU A 88 -20.44 -6.39 2.32
N GLY A 89 -19.89 -5.22 2.64
CA GLY A 89 -20.39 -4.35 3.71
C GLY A 89 -19.98 -4.73 5.13
N ILE A 90 -19.34 -5.89 5.37
CA ILE A 90 -18.88 -6.31 6.70
C ILE A 90 -17.37 -6.22 6.78
N VAL A 91 -16.86 -5.58 7.85
CA VAL A 91 -15.43 -5.52 8.16
C VAL A 91 -15.15 -6.37 9.41
N SER A 92 -14.20 -7.29 9.29
CA SER A 92 -13.67 -8.05 10.42
C SER A 92 -12.28 -7.56 10.78
N TRP A 93 -12.00 -7.46 12.08
CA TRP A 93 -10.75 -6.91 12.62
C TRP A 93 -9.91 -7.99 13.28
N PHE A 94 -8.60 -7.96 13.05
CA PHE A 94 -7.65 -8.96 13.53
C PHE A 94 -6.40 -8.30 14.10
N GLU A 95 -5.92 -8.82 15.22
CA GLU A 95 -4.59 -8.49 15.75
C GLU A 95 -3.53 -9.52 15.31
N ARG A 96 -3.97 -10.71 14.89
CA ARG A 96 -3.14 -11.82 14.43
C ARG A 96 -3.58 -12.29 13.06
N HIS A 97 -2.66 -12.75 12.24
CA HIS A 97 -2.96 -13.34 10.94
C HIS A 97 -3.84 -14.60 11.12
N PRO A 98 -5.00 -14.71 10.44
CA PRO A 98 -5.99 -15.75 10.72
C PRO A 98 -5.56 -17.16 10.32
N ASN A 99 -4.55 -17.31 9.44
CA ASN A 99 -4.05 -18.65 9.06
C ASN A 99 -2.74 -19.06 9.75
N THR A 100 -1.90 -18.10 10.16
CA THR A 100 -0.58 -18.40 10.75
C THR A 100 -0.51 -18.10 12.24
N GLY A 101 -1.48 -17.35 12.80
CA GLY A 101 -1.51 -16.95 14.20
C GLY A 101 -0.45 -15.91 14.60
N LYS A 102 0.42 -15.49 13.67
CA LYS A 102 1.44 -14.47 13.91
C LYS A 102 0.80 -13.14 14.25
N LEU A 103 1.38 -12.44 15.22
CA LEU A 103 0.93 -11.10 15.61
C LEU A 103 1.15 -10.14 14.44
N LEU A 104 0.21 -9.24 14.18
CA LEU A 104 0.35 -8.17 13.19
C LEU A 104 0.53 -6.83 13.91
N THR A 105 -0.38 -6.55 14.84
CA THR A 105 -0.42 -5.28 15.57
C THR A 105 0.81 -5.09 16.45
N GLY A 106 1.38 -3.88 16.40
CA GLY A 106 2.56 -3.49 17.16
C GLY A 106 3.89 -3.83 16.50
N GLN A 107 3.90 -4.67 15.46
CA GLN A 107 5.12 -4.94 14.69
C GLN A 107 5.61 -3.70 13.95
N GLN A 108 6.91 -3.61 13.73
CA GLN A 108 7.54 -2.53 12.97
C GLN A 108 7.67 -2.93 11.50
N MET A 109 7.22 -2.09 10.57
CA MET A 109 7.50 -2.28 9.15
C MET A 109 9.01 -2.07 8.88
N PRO A 110 9.72 -3.06 8.30
CA PRO A 110 11.14 -2.89 7.97
C PRO A 110 11.37 -1.78 6.94
N HIS A 111 12.51 -1.10 7.05
CA HIS A 111 12.95 -0.05 6.12
C HIS A 111 11.98 1.14 5.98
N TRP A 112 11.10 1.38 6.96
CA TRP A 112 10.07 2.42 6.85
C TRP A 112 10.60 3.82 6.47
N PRO A 113 11.66 4.36 7.12
CA PRO A 113 12.20 5.66 6.72
C PRO A 113 12.71 5.71 5.26
N ASP A 114 13.32 4.62 4.80
CA ASP A 114 13.82 4.50 3.43
C ASP A 114 12.67 4.39 2.43
N ILE A 115 11.60 3.65 2.76
CA ILE A 115 10.36 3.59 1.99
C ILE A 115 9.79 4.99 1.76
N GLN A 116 9.69 5.77 2.84
CA GLN A 116 9.14 7.11 2.76
C GLN A 116 9.99 8.01 1.88
N THR A 117 11.30 8.03 2.12
CA THR A 117 12.24 8.86 1.35
C THR A 117 12.21 8.49 -0.13
N ASN A 118 12.39 7.21 -0.46
CA ASN A 118 12.46 6.74 -1.84
C ASN A 118 11.16 6.98 -2.61
N LEU A 119 9.99 6.72 -2.01
CA LEU A 119 8.72 6.95 -2.70
C LEU A 119 8.40 8.43 -2.89
N LEU A 120 8.77 9.29 -1.95
CA LEU A 120 8.58 10.73 -2.13
C LEU A 120 9.49 11.27 -3.23
N ASP A 121 10.72 10.78 -3.34
CA ASP A 121 11.64 11.14 -4.43
C ASP A 121 11.10 10.69 -5.79
N VAL A 122 10.65 9.44 -5.90
CA VAL A 122 10.02 8.91 -7.13
C VAL A 122 8.76 9.69 -7.49
N ALA A 123 7.88 9.96 -6.52
CA ALA A 123 6.66 10.74 -6.76
C ALA A 123 6.96 12.18 -7.21
N ASN A 124 7.95 12.84 -6.60
CA ASN A 124 8.41 14.17 -7.01
C ASN A 124 9.01 14.15 -8.43
N TYR A 125 9.85 13.16 -8.73
CA TYR A 125 10.47 12.99 -10.05
C TYR A 125 9.40 12.86 -11.15
N ILE A 126 8.40 12.01 -10.91
CA ILE A 126 7.33 11.76 -11.87
C ILE A 126 6.42 12.98 -12.00
N ASN A 127 6.12 13.66 -10.90
CA ASN A 127 5.40 14.93 -10.93
C ASN A 127 6.10 15.94 -11.86
N GLN A 128 7.39 16.18 -11.64
CA GLN A 128 8.16 17.17 -12.40
C GLN A 128 8.20 16.88 -13.90
N ARG A 129 8.29 15.60 -14.29
CA ARG A 129 8.41 15.20 -15.71
C ARG A 129 7.09 14.92 -16.42
N HIS A 130 6.10 14.41 -15.70
CA HIS A 130 4.88 13.86 -16.29
C HIS A 130 3.61 14.44 -15.70
N GLN A 131 3.71 15.36 -14.73
CA GLN A 131 2.58 16.01 -14.07
C GLN A 131 1.58 15.02 -13.44
N ILE A 132 2.06 13.85 -13.02
CA ILE A 132 1.23 12.87 -12.31
C ILE A 132 1.23 13.26 -10.83
N LYS A 133 0.06 13.70 -10.35
CA LYS A 133 -0.10 14.28 -9.01
C LYS A 133 -0.59 13.29 -7.95
N TYR A 134 -0.94 12.06 -8.34
CA TYR A 134 -1.63 11.07 -7.51
C TYR A 134 -1.25 9.67 -7.98
N VAL A 135 -0.65 8.87 -7.09
CA VAL A 135 -0.21 7.50 -7.43
C VAL A 135 -0.36 6.56 -6.23
N GLY A 136 -0.90 5.37 -6.48
CA GLY A 136 -0.87 4.26 -5.52
C GLY A 136 0.25 3.28 -5.85
N TRP A 137 1.27 3.22 -5.00
CA TRP A 137 2.45 2.39 -5.14
C TRP A 137 2.25 1.04 -4.48
N ASP A 138 2.68 -0.02 -5.16
CA ASP A 138 2.83 -1.36 -4.60
C ASP A 138 4.31 -1.60 -4.35
N VAL A 139 4.67 -1.74 -3.08
CA VAL A 139 6.06 -1.93 -2.64
C VAL A 139 6.19 -3.30 -1.98
N VAL A 140 7.20 -4.06 -2.39
CA VAL A 140 7.60 -5.29 -1.70
C VAL A 140 8.76 -4.97 -0.77
N VAL A 141 8.68 -5.45 0.46
CA VAL A 141 9.79 -5.39 1.42
C VAL A 141 10.60 -6.67 1.32
N THR A 142 11.92 -6.51 1.16
CA THR A 142 12.91 -7.60 1.10
C THR A 142 13.86 -7.47 2.28
N ASP A 143 14.69 -8.48 2.53
CA ASP A 143 15.71 -8.39 3.59
C ASP A 143 16.84 -7.39 3.27
N GLN A 144 16.92 -6.95 2.00
CA GLN A 144 17.94 -6.02 1.51
C GLN A 144 17.38 -4.60 1.29
N GLY A 145 16.11 -4.36 1.59
CA GLY A 145 15.45 -3.07 1.35
C GLY A 145 14.08 -3.25 0.73
N ILE A 146 13.81 -2.51 -0.34
CA ILE A 146 12.49 -2.52 -1.00
C ILE A 146 12.60 -2.66 -2.51
N GLN A 147 11.55 -3.23 -3.10
CA GLN A 147 11.35 -3.27 -4.55
C GLN A 147 9.99 -2.66 -4.90
N LEU A 148 9.99 -1.74 -5.86
CA LEU A 148 8.77 -1.13 -6.38
C LEU A 148 8.17 -2.04 -7.44
N LEU A 149 6.98 -2.59 -7.19
CA LEU A 149 6.30 -3.51 -8.11
C LEU A 149 5.55 -2.75 -9.20
N GLU A 150 4.69 -1.80 -8.81
CA GLU A 150 3.90 -1.01 -9.76
C GLU A 150 3.46 0.34 -9.18
N GLY A 151 3.15 1.28 -10.08
CA GLY A 151 2.49 2.55 -9.77
C GLY A 151 1.11 2.62 -10.42
N ASN A 152 0.06 2.69 -9.61
CA ASN A 152 -1.32 2.76 -10.06
C ASN A 152 -1.78 4.21 -10.19
N SER A 153 -2.31 4.59 -11.36
CA SER A 153 -2.91 5.93 -11.58
C SER A 153 -4.37 6.03 -11.12
N ARG A 154 -5.01 4.89 -10.83
CA ARG A 154 -6.38 4.81 -10.28
C ARG A 154 -6.49 3.80 -9.12
N PRO A 155 -5.69 3.94 -8.05
CA PRO A 155 -5.76 3.07 -6.90
C PRO A 155 -7.14 3.13 -6.25
N GLY A 156 -7.70 1.96 -5.92
CA GLY A 156 -8.83 1.90 -5.00
C GLY A 156 -8.41 2.45 -3.64
N VAL A 157 -9.22 3.33 -3.04
CA VAL A 157 -8.91 3.95 -1.73
C VAL A 157 -9.60 3.25 -0.55
N SER A 158 -10.52 2.32 -0.82
CA SER A 158 -11.30 1.63 0.22
C SER A 158 -10.43 0.86 1.21
N LEU A 159 -9.29 0.31 0.77
CA LEU A 159 -8.35 -0.38 1.66
C LEU A 159 -7.64 0.56 2.63
N HIS A 160 -7.51 1.85 2.31
CA HIS A 160 -7.02 2.85 3.26
C HIS A 160 -8.16 3.34 4.14
N GLN A 161 -9.32 3.63 3.53
CA GLN A 161 -10.45 4.24 4.20
C GLN A 161 -11.16 3.34 5.21
N VAL A 162 -10.97 2.02 5.13
CA VAL A 162 -11.44 1.08 6.16
C VAL A 162 -10.85 1.39 7.54
N HIS A 163 -9.64 1.96 7.58
CA HIS A 163 -8.93 2.31 8.82
C HIS A 163 -9.25 3.74 9.27
N GLN A 164 -9.27 4.69 8.33
CA GLN A 164 -9.56 6.09 8.63
C GLN A 164 -10.02 6.85 7.38
N PRO A 165 -11.03 7.74 7.47
CA PRO A 165 -11.40 8.59 6.35
C PRO A 165 -10.22 9.46 5.88
N LEU A 166 -9.89 9.39 4.59
CA LEU A 166 -8.77 10.14 4.01
C LEU A 166 -8.85 11.66 4.23
N LEU A 167 -10.07 12.22 4.33
CA LEU A 167 -10.28 13.67 4.46
C LEU A 167 -10.00 14.21 5.87
N VAL A 168 -9.67 13.33 6.83
CA VAL A 168 -9.09 13.75 8.11
C VAL A 168 -7.72 14.39 7.90
N ASN A 169 -6.97 13.98 6.88
CA ASN A 169 -5.70 14.61 6.52
C ASN A 169 -5.97 15.93 5.77
N PRO A 170 -5.56 17.10 6.32
CA PRO A 170 -5.82 18.39 5.70
C PRO A 170 -5.14 18.56 4.34
N LYS A 171 -3.97 17.95 4.12
CA LYS A 171 -3.29 17.98 2.82
C LYS A 171 -4.07 17.21 1.75
N VAL A 172 -4.66 16.08 2.12
CA VAL A 172 -5.54 15.31 1.21
C VAL A 172 -6.80 16.10 0.88
N LYS A 173 -7.40 16.76 1.88
CA LYS A 173 -8.57 17.64 1.65
C LYS A 173 -8.23 18.81 0.74
N ALA A 174 -7.07 19.45 0.95
CA ALA A 174 -6.59 20.55 0.10
C ALA A 174 -6.33 20.08 -1.33
N PHE A 175 -5.71 18.91 -1.51
CA PHE A 175 -5.50 18.27 -2.81
C PHE A 175 -6.81 18.11 -3.58
N TYR A 176 -7.80 17.45 -2.99
CA TYR A 176 -9.05 17.20 -3.69
C TYR A 176 -9.86 18.48 -3.98
N ARG A 177 -9.80 19.50 -3.12
CA ARG A 177 -10.42 20.80 -3.39
C ARG A 177 -9.73 21.54 -4.53
N HIS A 178 -8.40 21.56 -4.54
CA HIS A 178 -7.62 22.18 -5.62
C HIS A 178 -7.96 21.56 -6.98
N HIS A 179 -8.16 20.24 -7.02
CA HIS A 179 -8.55 19.50 -8.22
C HIS A 179 -10.06 19.40 -8.44
N GLN A 180 -10.90 20.18 -7.72
CA GLN A 180 -12.35 20.25 -7.90
C GLN A 180 -13.09 18.91 -7.75
N VAL A 181 -12.52 17.97 -6.98
CA VAL A 181 -13.15 16.69 -6.63
C VAL A 181 -14.11 16.86 -5.45
N LEU A 182 -13.79 17.79 -4.55
CA LEU A 182 -14.65 18.17 -3.43
C LEU A 182 -15.10 19.62 -3.60
N ASN A 183 -16.36 19.86 -3.24
CA ASN A 183 -16.95 21.20 -3.15
C ASN A 183 -16.52 21.93 -1.87
#